data_AF-A0A1Y4RJK6-F1
#
_entry.id   AF-A0A1Y4RJK6-F1
#
_cell.length_a   1.000
_cell.length_b   1.000
_cell.length_c   1.000
_cell.angle_alpha   90.00
_cell.angle_beta   90.00
_cell.angle_gamma   90.00
#
_symmetry.space_group_name_H-M   'P 1'
#
loop_
_entity.id
_entity.type
_entity.pdbx_description
1 polymer ?
#
loop_
_entity_poly.entity_id
_entity_poly.type
_entity_poly.pdbx_seq_one_letter_code
_entity_poly.pdbx_strand_id
1 'polypeptide(L)' 'MGQDEYRLENTYHFPNAIVRVHRPVLTEEEEQRRMEKFKEATARFLTAVYREREKQKSENEASA' A
#
# COMPACT_ATOMS: atom_id res chain seq x y z
N MET A 1 -13.14 -11.85 -13.91
CA MET A 1 -11.75 -11.35 -13.77
C MET A 1 -11.66 -10.13 -14.68
N GLY A 2 -11.62 -8.92 -14.11
CA GLY A 2 -11.53 -7.70 -14.92
C GLY A 2 -10.14 -7.60 -15.55
N GLN A 3 -10.07 -7.32 -16.85
CA GLN A 3 -8.81 -6.95 -17.50
C GLN A 3 -8.41 -5.56 -16.99
N ASP A 4 -7.23 -5.45 -16.39
CA ASP A 4 -6.67 -4.14 -16.04
C ASP A 4 -6.35 -3.41 -17.35
N GLU A 5 -6.96 -2.25 -17.57
CA GLU A 5 -6.57 -1.34 -18.65
C GLU A 5 -5.32 -0.59 -18.24
N TYR A 6 -4.35 -0.46 -19.14
CA TYR A 6 -3.09 0.24 -18.85
C TYR A 6 -2.86 1.38 -19.84
N ARG A 7 -2.58 2.57 -19.34
CA ARG A 7 -2.15 3.72 -20.14
C ARG A 7 -0.63 3.81 -20.18
N LEU A 8 -0.07 4.17 -21.34
CA LEU A 8 1.35 4.50 -21.46
C LEU A 8 1.60 5.84 -20.75
N GLU A 9 2.36 5.81 -19.65
CA GLU A 9 2.65 6.99 -18.85
C GLU A 9 3.92 7.68 -19.35
N ASN A 10 4.96 6.92 -19.67
CA ASN A 10 6.22 7.48 -20.15
C ASN A 10 6.97 6.51 -21.06
N THR A 11 7.85 7.05 -21.90
CA THR A 11 8.78 6.27 -22.73
C THR A 11 10.18 6.86 -22.59
N TYR A 12 11.13 6.03 -22.18
CA TYR A 12 12.53 6.40 -22.07
C TYR A 12 13.33 5.75 -23.18
N HIS A 13 14.10 6.56 -23.90
CA HIS A 13 14.98 6.11 -24.96
C HIS A 13 16.41 6.06 -24.46
N PHE A 14 17.03 4.90 -24.61
CA PHE A 14 18.43 4.63 -24.35
C PHE A 14 19.11 4.20 -25.66
N PRO A 15 20.44 4.33 -25.78
CA PRO A 15 21.16 4.02 -27.02
C PRO A 15 20.90 2.63 -27.60
N ASN A 16 20.51 1.66 -26.77
CA ASN A 16 20.23 0.28 -27.14
C ASN A 16 18.85 -0.24 -26.69
N ALA A 17 17.98 0.61 -26.13
CA ALA A 17 16.71 0.16 -25.56
C ALA A 17 15.65 1.25 -25.52
N ILE A 18 14.38 0.83 -25.54
CA ILE A 18 13.24 1.70 -25.28
C ILE A 18 12.47 1.10 -24.11
N VAL A 19 12.35 1.87 -23.02
CA VAL A 19 11.59 1.45 -21.83
C VAL A 19 10.25 2.18 -21.84
N ARG A 20 9.15 1.43 -21.93
CA ARG A 20 7.78 1.94 -21.92
C ARG A 20 7.15 1.65 -20.56
N VAL A 21 6.79 2.70 -19.84
CA VAL A 21 6.16 2.60 -18.51
C VAL A 21 4.67 2.69 -18.68
N HIS A 22 3.96 1.66 -18.23
CA HIS A 22 2.50 1.58 -18.28
C HIS A 22 1.93 1.64 -16.85
N ARG A 23 0.89 2.44 -16.66
CA ARG A 23 0.16 2.54 -15.38
C ARG A 23 -1.28 2.05 -15.57
N PRO A 24 -1.83 1.24 -14.65
CA PRO A 24 -3.22 0.83 -14.72
C PRO A 24 -4.14 2.05 -14.63
N VAL A 25 -5.17 2.08 -15.47
CA VAL A 25 -6.30 3.00 -15.36
C VAL A 25 -7.21 2.43 -14.29
N LEU A 26 -7.37 3.16 -13.19
CA LEU A 26 -8.28 2.79 -12.13
C LEU A 26 -9.62 3.49 -12.39
N THR A 27 -10.69 2.71 -12.40
CA THR A 27 -12.04 3.28 -12.25
C THR A 27 -12.19 3.79 -10.82
N GLU A 28 -13.12 4.72 -10.59
CA GLU A 28 -13.40 5.23 -9.23
C GLU A 28 -13.78 4.08 -8.27
N GLU A 29 -14.52 3.09 -8.74
CA GLU A 29 -14.90 1.91 -7.94
C GLU A 29 -13.68 1.08 -7.54
N GLU A 30 -12.76 0.81 -8.46
CA GLU A 30 -11.55 0.04 -8.17
C GLU A 30 -10.57 0.82 -7.28
N GLU A 31 -10.50 2.14 -7.45
CA GLU A 31 -9.75 3.02 -6.56
C GLU A 31 -10.31 2.96 -5.13
N GLN A 32 -11.62 3.09 -4.95
CA GLN A 32 -12.28 2.98 -3.65
C GLN A 32 -12.04 1.61 -3.02
N ARG A 33 -12.21 0.53 -3.78
CA ARG A 33 -11.97 -0.84 -3.30
C ARG A 33 -10.52 -1.05 -2.84
N ARG A 34 -9.54 -0.49 -3.56
CA ARG A 34 -8.13 -0.54 -3.15
C ARG A 34 -7.90 0.31 -1.90
N MET A 35 -8.50 1.48 -1.82
CA MET A 35 -8.40 2.38 -0.67
C MET A 35 -8.97 1.74 0.61
N GLU A 36 -10.11 1.05 0.53
CA GLU A 36 -10.68 0.32 1.66
C GLU A 36 -9.72 -0.75 2.19
N LYS A 37 -9.12 -1.55 1.30
CA LYS A 37 -8.10 -2.54 1.68
C LYS A 37 -6.90 -1.89 2.37
N PHE A 38 -6.47 -0.71 1.91
CA PHE A 38 -5.40 0.04 2.57
C PHE A 38 -5.81 0.50 3.97
N LYS A 39 -7.05 1.00 4.15
CA LYS A 39 -7.57 1.39 5.47
C LYS A 39 -7.60 0.20 6.43
N GLU A 40 -8.10 -0.95 5.98
CA GLU A 40 -8.15 -2.17 6.80
C GLU A 40 -6.75 -2.69 7.18
N ALA A 41 -5.80 -2.69 6.24
CA ALA A 41 -4.42 -3.06 6.51
C ALA A 41 -3.78 -2.11 7.54
N THR A 42 -4.02 -0.81 7.38
CA THR A 42 -3.51 0.23 8.28
C THR A 42 -4.09 0.09 9.68
N ALA A 43 -5.40 -0.13 9.80
CA ALA A 43 -6.06 -0.33 11.09
C ALA A 43 -5.49 -1.54 11.85
N ARG A 44 -5.25 -2.65 11.14
CA ARG A 44 -4.62 -3.86 11.72
C ARG A 44 -3.20 -3.56 12.21
N PHE A 45 -2.40 -2.87 11.39
CA PHE A 45 -1.04 -2.50 11.75
C PHE A 45 -1.00 -1.60 12.99
N LEU A 46 -1.79 -0.52 13.00
CA LEU A 46 -1.83 0.42 14.12
C LEU A 46 -2.28 -0.27 15.41
N THR A 47 -3.32 -1.12 15.35
CA THR A 47 -3.77 -1.90 16.50
C THR A 47 -2.66 -2.78 17.07
N ALA A 48 -1.88 -3.45 16.21
CA ALA A 48 -0.75 -4.27 16.65
C ALA A 48 0.32 -3.42 17.34
N VAL A 49 0.66 -2.26 16.77
CA VAL A 49 1.63 -1.32 17.36
C VAL A 49 1.15 -0.80 18.72
N TYR A 50 -0.13 -0.46 18.86
CA TYR A 50 -0.68 0.00 20.14
C TYR A 50 -0.62 -1.09 21.20
N ARG A 51 -1.03 -2.32 20.89
CA ARG A 51 -0.95 -3.46 21.80
C ARG A 51 0.48 -3.74 22.26
N GLU A 52 1.43 -3.67 21.33
CA GLU A 52 2.85 -3.86 21.64
C GLU A 52 3.38 -2.77 22.59
N ARG A 53 3.01 -1.51 22.36
CA ARG A 53 3.36 -0.40 23.25
C ARG A 53 2.77 -0.54 24.65
N GLU A 54 1.53 -1.04 24.77
CA GLU A 54 0.90 -1.27 26.08
C GLU A 54 1.62 -2.36 26.87
N LYS A 55 1.99 -3.46 26.22
CA LYS A 55 2.78 -4.53 26.86
C LYS A 55 4.10 -4.02 27.42
N GLN A 56 4.85 -3.26 26.62
CA GLN A 56 6.13 -2.69 27.04
C GLN A 56 6.00 -1.75 28.24
N LYS A 57 4.90 -0.98 28.32
CA LYS A 57 4.62 -0.15 29.50
C LYS A 57 4.37 -1.01 30.74
N SER A 58 3.52 -2.04 30.64
CA SER A 58 3.23 -2.92 31.78
C SER A 58 4.47 -3.68 32.29
N GLU A 59 5.37 -4.09 31.39
CA GLU A 59 6.61 -4.79 31.76
C GLU A 59 7.61 -3.87 32.46
N ASN A 60 7.72 -2.61 31.99
CA ASN A 60 8.57 -1.61 32.64
C ASN A 60 8.04 -1.20 34.02
N GLU A 61 6.71 -1.06 34.19
CA GLU A 61 6.11 -0.74 35.48
C GLU A 61 6.19 -1.91 36.48
N ALA A 62 6.18 -3.16 36.01
CA ALA A 62 6.36 -4.34 36.86
C ALA A 62 7.83 -4.60 37.26
N SER A 63 8.79 -3.97 36.57
CA SER A 63 10.23 -4.14 36.81
C SER A 63 10.87 -2.98 37.60
N ALA A 64 10.09 -1.93 37.91
CA ALA A 64 10.47 -0.76 38.69
C ALA A 64 9.98 -0.87 40.13
#